data_AF-A0A6P3QTI1-F1
#
_entry.id   AF-A0A6P3QTI1-F1
#
_cell.length_a   1.000
_cell.length_b   1.000
_cell.length_c   1.000
_cell.angle_alpha   90.00
_cell.angle_beta   90.00
_cell.angle_gamma   90.00
#
_symmetry.space_group_name_H-M   'P 1'
#
loop_
_entity.id
_entity.type
_entity.pdbx_description
1 polymer ?
#
loop_
_entity_poly.entity_id
_entity_poly.type
_entity_poly.pdbx_seq_one_letter_code
_entity_poly.pdbx_strand_id
1 'polypeptide(L)'
;MLPQGPRVDSVFLNQLCRYGYVTNSKVKFVMVVDSSNTALRDNEIRSMFRKLHNSYTDVMCNPFYNPGDCIQSRAFDSMVTSMMIQVC
;
A
#
# COMPACT_ATOMS: atom_id res chain seq x y z
N MET A 1 16.46 -10.64 20.06
CA MET A 1 15.12 -10.63 19.45
C MET A 1 14.78 -9.20 19.09
N LEU A 2 14.90 -8.82 17.80
CA LEU A 2 14.52 -7.47 17.34
C LEU A 2 13.03 -7.47 16.97
N PRO A 3 12.28 -6.39 17.26
CA PRO A 3 10.92 -6.27 16.75
C PRO A 3 11.00 -5.99 15.25
N GLN A 4 10.66 -6.99 14.44
CA GLN A 4 10.51 -6.83 13.00
C GLN A 4 9.19 -6.08 12.74
N GLY A 5 9.22 -4.77 12.95
CA GLY A 5 8.17 -3.88 12.48
C GLY A 5 8.18 -3.82 10.94
N PRO A 6 7.04 -3.47 10.31
CA PRO A 6 6.97 -3.36 8.86
C PRO A 6 7.95 -2.30 8.34
N ARG A 7 8.82 -2.71 7.41
CA ARG A 7 9.90 -1.89 6.84
C ARG A 7 9.46 -1.28 5.51
N VAL A 8 9.82 0.00 5.31
CA VAL A 8 9.59 0.73 4.06
C VAL A 8 10.95 1.08 3.46
N ASP A 9 11.24 0.55 2.27
CA ASP A 9 12.49 0.80 1.53
C ASP A 9 12.16 1.54 0.23
N SER A 10 13.00 2.52 -0.16
CA SER A 10 12.82 3.34 -1.37
C SER A 10 13.97 3.19 -2.37
N VAL A 11 13.67 2.98 -3.66
CA VAL A 11 14.67 2.84 -4.75
C VAL A 11 14.34 3.80 -5.91
N PHE A 12 15.28 4.68 -6.26
CA PHE A 12 15.14 5.69 -7.32
C PHE A 12 15.69 5.18 -8.66
N LEU A 13 14.82 4.96 -9.65
CA LEU A 13 15.21 4.79 -11.05
C LEU A 13 14.13 5.46 -11.91
N ASN A 14 14.53 6.43 -12.74
CA ASN A 14 13.69 7.23 -13.64
C ASN A 14 12.56 8.02 -12.96
N GLN A 15 12.85 9.19 -12.36
CA GLN A 15 11.85 10.17 -11.87
C GLN A 15 10.69 9.58 -11.03
N LEU A 16 10.87 8.39 -10.44
CA LEU A 16 9.82 7.59 -9.87
C LEU A 16 10.33 7.03 -8.54
N CYS A 17 9.64 7.40 -7.47
CA CYS A 17 9.83 6.92 -6.11
C CYS A 17 9.06 5.61 -5.94
N ARG A 18 9.78 4.53 -5.64
CA ARG A 18 9.18 3.22 -5.33
C ARG A 18 9.18 3.05 -3.82
N TYR A 19 8.05 2.67 -3.24
CA TYR A 19 7.93 2.38 -1.82
C TYR A 19 7.41 0.95 -1.63
N GLY A 20 7.96 0.24 -0.65
CA GLY A 20 7.48 -1.09 -0.25
C GLY A 20 6.92 -1.10 1.17
N TYR A 21 5.98 -1.98 1.46
CA TYR A 21 5.51 -2.26 2.82
C TYR A 21 5.20 -3.74 2.97
N VAL A 22 5.85 -4.38 3.93
CA VAL A 22 5.71 -5.81 4.21
C VAL A 22 5.02 -6.02 5.55
N THR A 23 3.95 -6.83 5.57
CA THR A 23 3.23 -7.16 6.81
C THR A 23 3.86 -8.36 7.52
N ASN A 24 3.46 -8.57 8.78
CA ASN A 24 3.84 -9.76 9.54
C ASN A 24 3.35 -11.06 8.89
N SER A 25 2.23 -11.01 8.15
CA SER A 25 1.70 -12.13 7.36
C SER A 25 2.40 -12.32 6.01
N LYS A 26 3.51 -11.62 5.77
CA LYS A 26 4.34 -11.68 4.56
C LYS A 26 3.63 -11.21 3.28
N VAL A 27 2.55 -10.44 3.42
CA VAL A 27 1.93 -9.71 2.30
C VAL A 27 2.80 -8.51 1.97
N LYS A 28 3.02 -8.26 0.68
CA LYS A 28 3.86 -7.16 0.19
C LYS A 28 3.01 -6.18 -0.59
N PHE A 29 3.00 -4.93 -0.15
CA PHE A 29 2.40 -3.82 -0.86
C PHE A 29 3.50 -2.99 -1.51
N VAL A 30 3.31 -2.64 -2.79
CA VAL A 30 4.25 -1.81 -3.55
C VAL A 30 3.51 -0.61 -4.07
N MET A 31 4.06 0.57 -3.84
CA MET A 31 3.53 1.84 -4.32
C MET A 31 4.58 2.53 -5.16
N VAL A 32 4.13 3.13 -6.26
CA VAL A 32 4.99 3.77 -7.25
C VAL A 32 4.45 5.18 -7.46
N VAL A 33 5.27 6.18 -7.20
CA VAL A 33 4.89 7.60 -7.15
C VAL A 33 5.88 8.41 -7.96
N ASP A 34 5.42 9.42 -8.69
CA ASP A 34 6.31 10.32 -9.42
C ASP A 34 7.12 11.21 -8.45
N SER A 35 8.42 11.34 -8.71
CA SER A 35 9.36 12.12 -7.88
C SER A 35 9.16 13.63 -7.97
N SER A 36 8.42 14.11 -8.98
CA SER A 36 8.01 15.52 -9.11
C SER A 36 7.06 15.97 -7.99
N ASN A 37 6.41 15.02 -7.31
CA ASN A 37 5.54 15.29 -6.18
C ASN A 37 6.32 15.29 -4.87
N THR A 38 7.17 16.31 -4.68
CA THR A 38 7.97 16.52 -3.45
C THR A 38 7.11 16.73 -2.19
N ALA A 39 5.78 16.82 -2.34
CA ALA A 39 4.82 17.03 -1.26
C ALA A 39 4.56 15.76 -0.42
N LEU A 40 4.68 14.57 -1.01
CA LEU A 40 4.41 13.32 -0.30
C LEU A 40 5.54 13.00 0.68
N ARG A 41 5.32 13.38 1.94
CA ARG A 41 6.26 13.08 3.03
C ARG A 41 6.15 11.61 3.43
N ASP A 42 7.23 11.07 4.01
CA ASP A 42 7.27 9.69 4.52
C ASP A 42 6.08 9.34 5.44
N ASN A 43 5.57 10.31 6.20
CA ASN A 43 4.40 10.13 7.06
C ASN A 43 3.11 9.85 6.29
N GLU A 44 2.92 10.46 5.13
CA GLU A 44 1.78 10.21 4.26
C GLU A 44 1.91 8.85 3.60
N ILE A 45 3.09 8.50 3.08
CA ILE A 45 3.39 7.16 2.54
C ILE A 45 3.07 6.07 3.58
N ARG A 46 3.51 6.26 4.83
CA ARG A 46 3.21 5.34 5.94
C ARG A 46 1.72 5.25 6.23
N SER A 47 1.02 6.38 6.23
CA SER A 47 -0.43 6.42 6.47
C SER A 47 -1.21 5.75 5.36
N MET A 48 -0.76 5.92 4.11
CA MET A 48 -1.31 5.25 2.94
C MET A 48 -1.14 3.75 3.03
N PHE A 49 0.05 3.24 3.34
CA PHE A 49 0.24 1.79 3.53
C PHE A 49 -0.62 1.21 4.66
N ARG A 50 -0.83 1.96 5.75
CA ARG A 50 -1.75 1.55 6.81
C ARG A 50 -3.19 1.46 6.32
N LYS A 51 -3.69 2.45 5.58
CA LYS A 51 -5.03 2.41 4.98
C LYS A 51 -5.18 1.23 4.01
N LEU A 52 -4.18 1.01 3.15
CA LEU A 52 -4.16 -0.10 2.20
C LEU A 52 -4.19 -1.46 2.90
N HIS A 53 -3.39 -1.64 3.96
CA HIS A 53 -3.38 -2.85 4.77
C HIS A 53 -4.74 -3.10 5.43
N ASN A 54 -5.36 -2.07 6.05
CA ASN A 54 -6.66 -2.25 6.69
C ASN A 54 -7.73 -2.72 5.70
N SER A 55 -7.82 -2.08 4.53
CA SER A 55 -8.80 -2.48 3.50
C SER A 55 -8.49 -3.85 2.91
N TYR A 56 -7.21 -4.21 2.75
CA TYR A 56 -6.80 -5.55 2.36
C TYR A 56 -7.28 -6.60 3.37
N THR A 57 -7.13 -6.33 4.67
CA THR A 57 -7.63 -7.21 5.74
C THR A 57 -9.14 -7.40 5.65
N ASP A 58 -9.91 -6.34 5.36
CA ASP A 58 -11.37 -6.46 5.18
C ASP A 58 -11.74 -7.42 4.04
N VAL A 59 -10.96 -7.42 2.95
CA VAL A 59 -11.14 -8.37 1.83
C VAL A 59 -10.75 -9.79 2.26
N MET A 60 -9.59 -9.96 2.89
CA MET A 60 -9.11 -11.29 3.31
C MET A 60 -9.98 -11.94 4.38
N CYS A 61 -10.61 -11.13 5.23
CA CYS A 61 -11.55 -11.59 6.25
C CYS A 61 -12.96 -11.85 5.70
N ASN A 62 -13.20 -11.60 4.41
CA ASN A 62 -14.48 -11.89 3.78
C ASN A 62 -14.59 -13.41 3.50
N PRO A 63 -15.60 -14.12 4.03
CA PRO A 63 -15.75 -15.57 3.86
C PRO A 63 -16.03 -16.01 2.41
N PHE A 64 -16.38 -15.07 1.52
CA PHE A 64 -16.61 -15.32 0.10
C PHE A 64 -15.40 -15.02 -0.77
N TYR A 65 -14.30 -14.56 -0.18
CA TYR A 65 -13.06 -14.34 -0.90
C TYR A 65 -12.23 -15.62 -0.95
N ASN A 66 -11.82 -16.04 -2.14
CA ASN A 66 -10.91 -17.15 -2.31
C ASN A 66 -9.46 -16.63 -2.25
N PRO A 67 -8.64 -17.09 -1.29
CA PRO A 67 -7.24 -16.71 -1.23
C PRO A 67 -6.49 -17.10 -2.52
N GLY A 68 -5.76 -16.15 -3.10
CA GLY A 68 -5.01 -16.34 -4.35
C GLY A 68 -5.71 -15.77 -5.58
N ASP A 69 -7.02 -15.55 -5.53
CA ASP A 69 -7.73 -14.83 -6.59
C ASP A 69 -7.36 -13.33 -6.57
N CYS A 70 -7.59 -12.65 -7.69
CA CYS A 70 -7.48 -11.20 -7.73
C CYS A 70 -8.58 -10.55 -6.88
N ILE A 71 -8.23 -9.48 -6.16
CA ILE A 71 -9.22 -8.70 -5.40
C ILE A 71 -10.15 -7.97 -6.38
N GLN A 72 -11.44 -8.30 -6.34
CA GLN A 72 -12.49 -7.66 -7.16
C GLN A 72 -13.44 -6.77 -6.34
N SER A 73 -13.10 -6.51 -5.07
CA SER A 73 -13.95 -5.72 -4.17
C SER A 73 -14.05 -4.26 -4.63
N ARG A 74 -15.26 -3.79 -4.92
CA ARG A 74 -15.53 -2.39 -5.30
C ARG A 74 -15.16 -1.40 -4.18
N ALA A 75 -15.33 -1.81 -2.91
CA ALA A 75 -14.98 -0.97 -1.77
C ALA A 75 -13.46 -0.79 -1.66
N PHE A 76 -12.70 -1.86 -1.88
CA PHE A 76 -11.24 -1.81 -1.94
C PHE A 76 -10.77 -0.92 -3.08
N ASP A 77 -11.34 -1.10 -4.28
CA ASP A 77 -11.02 -0.31 -5.47
C ASP A 77 -11.30 1.20 -5.28
N SER A 78 -12.44 1.54 -4.68
CA SER A 78 -12.82 2.93 -4.38
C SER A 78 -11.86 3.58 -3.38
N MET A 79 -11.42 2.81 -2.38
CA MET A 79 -10.45 3.25 -1.37
C MET A 79 -9.07 3.52 -2.02
N VAL A 80 -8.57 2.59 -2.82
CA VAL A 80 -7.31 2.75 -3.56
C VAL A 80 -7.37 3.94 -4.52
N THR A 81 -8.46 4.08 -5.27
CA THR A 81 -8.66 5.20 -6.20
C THR A 81 -8.63 6.55 -5.47
N SER A 82 -9.25 6.64 -4.30
CA SER A 82 -9.24 7.86 -3.48
C SER A 82 -7.83 8.23 -3.00
N MET A 83 -6.95 7.25 -2.77
CA MET A 83 -5.55 7.48 -2.42
C MET A 83 -4.71 7.95 -3.62
N MET A 84 -5.04 7.50 -4.84
CA MET A 84 -4.30 7.88 -6.06
C MET A 84 -4.60 9.32 -6.49
N ILE A 85 -5.84 9.78 -6.32
CA ILE A 85 -6.28 11.13 -6.74
C ILE A 85 -5.69 12.23 -5.85
N GLN A 86 -5.39 11.92 -4.59
CA GLN A 86 -4.82 12.88 -3.62
C GLN A 86 -3.35 13.25 -3.91
N VAL A 87 -2.76 12.67 -4.97
CA VAL A 87 -1.37 12.85 -5.41
C VAL A 87 -1.27 13.80 -6.63
N CYS A 88 -2.35 14.48 -7.01
CA CYS A 88 -2.34 15.50 -8.06
C CYS A 88 -2.35 16.92 -7.50
#